data_AF-A0A9K2KQ04-F1
#
_entry.id   AF-A0A9K2KQ04-F1
#
_cell.length_a   1.000
_cell.length_b   1.000
_cell.length_c   1.000
_cell.angle_alpha   90.00
_cell.angle_beta   90.00
_cell.angle_gamma   90.00
#
_symmetry.space_group_name_H-M   'P 1'
#
loop_
_entity.id
_entity.type
_entity.pdbx_description
1 polymer ?
#
loop_
_entity_poly.entity_id
_entity_poly.type
_entity_poly.pdbx_seq_one_letter_code
_entity_poly.pdbx_strand_id
1 'polypeptide(L)' 'MSAEAFCRKQIAYWLNESRKASDNDDVKAFEFAERELANYREMLKRYAV' A
#
# COMPACT_ATOMS: atom_id res chain seq x y z
N MET A 1 18.63 -1.11 -1.55
CA MET A 1 17.26 -1.65 -1.74
C MET A 1 16.80 -1.26 -3.14
N SER A 2 16.30 -2.20 -3.95
CA SER A 2 15.77 -1.90 -5.29
C SER A 2 14.40 -1.20 -5.23
N ALA A 3 13.99 -0.56 -6.33
CA ALA A 3 12.66 0.05 -6.43
C ALA A 3 11.54 -0.99 -6.25
N GLU A 4 11.71 -2.20 -6.80
CA GLU A 4 10.80 -3.33 -6.59
C GLU A 4 10.69 -3.71 -5.11
N ALA A 5 11.83 -3.88 -4.42
CA ALA A 5 11.86 -4.22 -3.00
C ALA A 5 11.23 -3.13 -2.13
N PHE A 6 11.41 -1.86 -2.50
CA PHE A 6 10.74 -0.74 -1.84
C PHE A 6 9.22 -0.81 -2.03
N CYS A 7 8.73 -1.00 -3.26
CA CYS A 7 7.29 -1.09 -3.55
C CYS A 7 6.64 -2.25 -2.78
N ARG A 8 7.28 -3.43 -2.73
CA ARG A 8 6.80 -4.56 -1.93
C ARG A 8 6.69 -4.25 -0.44
N LYS A 9 7.68 -3.55 0.11
CA LYS A 9 7.66 -3.11 1.52
C LYS A 9 6.52 -2.12 1.79
N GLN A 10 6.31 -1.16 0.90
CA GLN A 10 5.21 -0.19 1.02
C GLN A 10 3.83 -0.87 0.91
N ILE A 11 3.66 -1.82 -0.02
CA ILE A 11 2.43 -2.60 -0.14
C ILE A 11 2.14 -3.36 1.17
N ALA A 12 3.13 -4.03 1.75
CA ALA A 12 2.95 -4.75 3.01
C ALA A 12 2.56 -3.80 4.17
N TYR A 13 3.17 -2.62 4.24
CA TYR A 13 2.83 -1.59 5.22
C TYR A 13 1.38 -1.11 5.05
N TRP A 14 1.00 -0.68 3.85
CA TRP A 14 -0.33 -0.13 3.61
C TRP A 14 -1.45 -1.18 3.69
N LEU A 15 -1.18 -2.46 3.42
CA LEU A 15 -2.14 -3.54 3.71
C LEU A 15 -2.43 -3.66 5.21
N ASN A 16 -1.41 -3.49 6.05
CA ASN A 16 -1.57 -3.52 7.50
C ASN A 16 -2.32 -2.29 8.01
N GLU A 17 -2.00 -1.10 7.50
CA GLU A 17 -2.71 0.13 7.88
C GLU A 17 -4.16 0.15 7.38
N SER A 18 -4.43 -0.34 6.17
CA SER A 18 -5.80 -0.52 5.66
C SER A 18 -6.63 -1.41 6.58
N ARG A 19 -6.07 -2.55 7.02
CA ARG A 19 -6.74 -3.44 7.99
C ARG A 19 -7.04 -2.74 9.32
N LYS A 20 -6.05 -2.07 9.91
CA LYS A 20 -6.25 -1.34 11.17
C LYS A 20 -7.29 -0.23 11.05
N ALA A 21 -7.31 0.49 9.93
CA ALA A 21 -8.29 1.53 9.69
C ALA A 21 -9.71 0.94 9.58
N SER A 22 -9.85 -0.20 8.90
CA SER A 22 -11.12 -0.95 8.85
C SER A 22 -11.55 -1.43 10.23
N ASP A 23 -10.63 -1.97 11.04
CA ASP A 23 -10.94 -2.48 12.39
C ASP A 23 -11.39 -1.36 13.36
N ASN A 24 -10.99 -0.11 13.07
CA ASN A 24 -11.29 1.07 13.88
C ASN A 24 -12.45 1.92 13.31
N ASP A 25 -13.12 1.48 12.26
CA ASP A 25 -14.11 2.28 11.50
C ASP A 25 -13.56 3.66 11.02
N ASP A 26 -12.24 3.79 10.83
CA ASP A 26 -11.60 5.00 10.33
C ASP A 26 -11.63 5.03 8.80
N VAL A 27 -12.76 5.46 8.26
CA VAL A 27 -13.02 5.52 6.81
C VAL A 27 -11.96 6.35 6.08
N LYS A 28 -11.49 7.46 6.67
CA LYS A 28 -10.52 8.34 6.01
C LYS A 28 -9.15 7.68 5.91
N ALA A 29 -8.69 7.02 6.98
CA ALA A 29 -7.44 6.27 6.96
C ALA A 29 -7.52 5.07 6.00
N PHE A 30 -8.68 4.41 5.94
CA PHE A 30 -8.91 3.29 5.03
C PHE A 30 -8.81 3.73 3.56
N GLU A 31 -9.55 4.76 3.16
CA GLU A 31 -9.51 5.29 1.78
C GLU A 31 -8.11 5.75 1.38
N PHE A 32 -7.37 6.36 2.31
CA PHE A 32 -5.98 6.75 2.09
C PHE A 32 -5.08 5.54 1.82
N ALA A 33 -5.17 4.51 2.67
CA ALA A 33 -4.37 3.30 2.54
C ALA A 33 -4.68 2.56 1.22
N GLU A 34 -5.95 2.49 0.82
CA GLU A 34 -6.35 1.88 -0.46
C GLU A 34 -5.78 2.64 -1.67
N ARG A 35 -5.75 3.98 -1.62
CA ARG A 35 -5.11 4.78 -2.68
C ARG A 35 -3.60 4.54 -2.77
N GLU A 36 -2.92 4.50 -1.63
CA GLU A 36 -1.49 4.18 -1.60
C GLU A 36 -1.21 2.77 -2.12
N LEU A 37 -2.04 1.78 -1.77
CA LEU A 37 -1.94 0.42 -2.30
C LEU A 37 -2.07 0.40 -3.83
N ALA A 38 -3.01 1.14 -4.41
CA ALA A 38 -3.16 1.26 -5.85
C ALA A 38 -1.89 1.86 -6.50
N ASN A 39 -1.35 2.93 -5.91
CA ASN A 39 -0.13 3.60 -6.38
C ASN A 39 1.08 2.65 -6.39
N TYR A 40 1.37 1.97 -5.26
CA TYR A 40 2.53 1.09 -5.19
C TYR A 40 2.39 -0.19 -6.02
N ARG A 41 1.15 -0.71 -6.20
CA ARG A 41 0.90 -1.81 -7.13
C ARG A 41 1.21 -1.40 -8.58
N GLU A 42 0.85 -0.18 -8.97
CA GLU A 42 1.15 0.33 -10.30
C GLU A 42 2.66 0.59 -10.49
N MET A 43 3.33 1.17 -9.49
CA MET A 43 4.79 1.31 -9.50
C MET A 43 5.49 -0.05 -9.59
N LEU A 44 5.03 -1.06 -8.85
CA LEU A 44 5.62 -2.40 -8.85
C LEU A 44 5.60 -3.02 -10.25
N LYS A 45 4.51 -2.86 -11.02
CA LYS A 45 4.44 -3.33 -12.41
C LYS A 45 5.52 -2.71 -13.30
N ARG A 46 5.89 -1.45 -13.05
CA ARG A 46 6.92 -0.73 -13.83
C ARG A 46 8.34 -1.15 -13.46
N TYR A 47 8.55 -1.66 -12.25
CA TYR A 47 9.88 -2.04 -11.74
C TYR A 47 10.14 -3.55 -11.73
N ALA A 48 9.11 -4.38 -11.92
CA ALA A 48 9.24 -5.84 -11.99
C ALA A 48 9.69 -6.36 -13.38
N VAL A 49 10.53 -5.58 -14.07
CA VAL A 49 11.07 -5.89 -15.42
C VAL A 49 12.16 -6.95 -15.33
#